data_AF-A0A6M1YFD7-F1
#
_entry.id   AF-A0A6M1YFD7-F1
#
_cell.length_a   1.000
_cell.length_b   1.000
_cell.length_c   1.000
_cell.angle_alpha   90.00
_cell.angle_beta   90.00
_cell.angle_gamma   90.00
#
_symmetry.space_group_name_H-M   'P 1'
#
loop_
_entity.id
_entity.type
_entity.pdbx_description
1 polymer ?
#
loop_
_entity_poly.entity_id
_entity_poly.type
_entity_poly.pdbx_seq_one_letter_code
_entity_poly.pdbx_strand_id
1 'polypeptide(L)'
;MRKLCVIFLLFFVFLSYSGYSNNNSKPVSVYVFWGKGCYHCEKEKVFLKKIQKKHSNLKVQYLEVWDNKQNQKLLERVGKEMGFNVSGLPITIIGKRYFIGFSDENTTGVSIEKAIQIEQKRPSFDVVKDLKNSKEKKSLQSTKKANK
;
A
#
# COMPACT_ATOMS: atom_id res chain seq x y z
N MET A 1 -36.24 26.51 33.43
CA MET A 1 -34.78 26.65 33.24
C MET A 1 -33.98 25.39 33.61
N ARG A 2 -34.25 24.68 34.71
CA ARG A 2 -33.55 23.41 35.07
C ARG A 2 -33.69 22.26 34.04
N LYS A 3 -34.87 22.10 33.42
CA LYS A 3 -35.12 21.03 32.42
C LYS A 3 -34.45 21.28 31.07
N LEU A 4 -34.15 22.55 30.74
CA LEU A 4 -33.55 22.94 29.46
C LEU A 4 -32.03 22.64 29.45
N CYS A 5 -31.36 22.75 30.60
CA CYS A 5 -29.94 22.39 30.73
C CYS A 5 -29.69 20.88 30.58
N VAL A 6 -30.63 20.04 31.01
CA VAL A 6 -30.48 18.57 30.94
C VAL A 6 -30.59 18.06 29.50
N ILE A 7 -31.45 18.66 28.68
CA ILE A 7 -31.61 18.32 27.26
C ILE A 7 -30.36 18.72 26.46
N PHE A 8 -29.75 19.86 26.77
CA PHE A 8 -28.52 20.30 26.14
C PHE A 8 -27.32 19.41 26.49
N LEU A 9 -27.27 18.91 27.73
CA LEU A 9 -26.25 17.96 28.19
C LEU A 9 -26.38 16.59 27.50
N LEU A 10 -27.60 16.10 27.27
CA LEU A 10 -27.84 14.84 26.55
C LEU A 10 -27.51 14.95 25.05
N PHE A 11 -27.74 16.11 24.43
CA PHE A 11 -27.37 16.35 23.03
C PHE A 11 -25.85 16.40 22.82
N PHE A 12 -25.11 16.94 23.79
CA PHE A 12 -23.65 17.01 23.76
C PHE A 12 -22.99 15.63 23.94
N VAL A 13 -23.60 14.76 24.76
CA VAL A 13 -23.17 13.36 24.91
C VAL A 13 -23.44 12.56 23.62
N PHE A 14 -24.53 12.83 22.91
CA PHE A 14 -24.85 12.16 21.64
C PHE A 14 -23.89 12.54 20.50
N LEU A 15 -23.40 13.78 20.45
CA LEU A 15 -22.37 14.23 19.50
C LEU A 15 -20.99 13.57 19.74
N SER A 16 -20.73 13.16 20.97
CA SER A 16 -19.45 12.56 21.37
C SER A 16 -19.34 11.06 21.02
N TYR A 17 -20.43 10.44 20.57
CA TYR A 17 -20.47 9.04 20.12
C TYR A 17 -20.04 8.83 18.66
N SER A 18 -19.41 9.83 18.03
CA SER A 18 -18.77 9.67 16.72
C SER A 18 -17.66 8.61 16.85
N GLY A 19 -17.98 7.40 16.41
CA GLY A 19 -17.25 6.17 16.74
C GLY A 19 -15.77 6.21 16.40
N TYR A 20 -14.93 5.99 17.42
CA TYR A 20 -13.58 5.49 17.22
C TYR A 20 -13.69 4.09 16.60
N SER A 21 -13.57 4.01 15.27
CA SER A 21 -13.30 2.75 14.58
C SER A 21 -11.88 2.31 14.97
N ASN A 22 -11.78 1.62 16.11
CA ASN A 22 -10.53 1.00 16.55
C ASN A 22 -10.30 -0.25 15.70
N ASN A 23 -9.96 -0.03 14.43
CA ASN A 23 -9.51 -1.08 13.54
C ASN A 23 -8.14 -1.54 14.06
N ASN A 24 -8.15 -2.54 14.95
CA ASN A 24 -6.96 -3.27 15.44
C ASN A 24 -6.18 -3.98 14.31
N SER A 25 -6.56 -3.80 13.05
CA SER A 25 -5.92 -4.38 11.88
C SER A 25 -4.68 -3.56 11.53
N LYS A 26 -3.50 -4.20 11.65
CA LYS A 26 -2.22 -3.58 11.31
C LYS A 26 -2.24 -3.05 9.88
N PRO A 27 -1.63 -1.88 9.60
CA PRO A 27 -1.65 -1.29 8.27
C PRO A 27 -0.97 -2.21 7.26
N VAL A 28 -1.60 -2.41 6.10
CA VAL A 28 -1.04 -3.21 4.99
C VAL A 28 -0.56 -2.26 3.90
N SER A 29 0.70 -2.42 3.50
CA SER A 29 1.29 -1.70 2.38
C SER A 29 1.13 -2.51 1.09
N VAL A 30 0.58 -1.88 0.06
CA VAL A 30 0.53 -2.41 -1.31
C VAL A 30 1.36 -1.50 -2.19
N TYR A 31 2.32 -2.07 -2.93
CA TYR A 31 3.15 -1.32 -3.86
C TYR A 31 2.78 -1.71 -5.28
N VAL A 32 2.38 -0.74 -6.09
CA VAL A 32 2.02 -0.96 -7.49
C VAL A 32 3.04 -0.26 -8.35
N PHE A 33 3.90 -1.02 -9.01
CA PHE A 33 4.77 -0.53 -10.07
C PHE A 33 3.94 -0.40 -11.35
N TRP A 34 3.95 0.79 -11.95
CA TRP A 34 3.06 1.12 -13.07
C TRP A 34 3.72 2.07 -14.07
N GLY A 35 3.10 2.24 -15.24
CA GLY A 35 3.57 3.13 -16.31
C GLY A 35 2.48 4.09 -16.80
N LYS A 36 2.85 5.32 -17.16
CA LYS A 36 1.90 6.33 -17.67
C LYS A 36 1.27 5.92 -19.01
N GLY A 37 -0.04 5.68 -19.03
CA GLY A 37 -0.76 5.23 -20.23
C GLY A 37 -0.93 3.71 -20.33
N CYS A 38 -0.48 2.96 -19.32
CA CYS A 38 -0.70 1.53 -19.21
C CYS A 38 -2.19 1.20 -18.89
N TYR A 39 -2.91 0.63 -19.86
CA TYR A 39 -4.33 0.28 -19.72
C TYR A 39 -4.63 -0.60 -18.48
N HIS A 40 -3.87 -1.69 -18.30
CA HIS A 40 -4.05 -2.59 -17.15
C HIS A 40 -3.76 -1.93 -15.80
N CYS A 41 -2.80 -1.00 -15.78
CA CYS A 41 -2.45 -0.24 -14.58
C CYS A 41 -3.59 0.67 -14.12
N GLU A 42 -4.28 1.32 -15.07
CA GLU A 42 -5.44 2.17 -14.75
C GLU A 42 -6.62 1.33 -14.25
N LYS A 43 -6.86 0.15 -14.82
CA LYS A 43 -7.87 -0.79 -14.29
C LYS A 43 -7.57 -1.21 -12.86
N GLU A 44 -6.32 -1.55 -12.55
CA GLU A 44 -5.93 -1.94 -11.19
C GLU A 44 -6.05 -0.77 -10.21
N LYS A 45 -5.70 0.46 -10.62
CA LYS A 45 -5.90 1.66 -9.78
C LYS A 45 -7.37 1.85 -9.40
N VAL A 46 -8.29 1.68 -10.34
CA VAL A 46 -9.74 1.77 -10.07
C VAL A 46 -10.17 0.68 -9.09
N PHE A 47 -9.71 -0.56 -9.30
CA PHE A 47 -9.97 -1.67 -8.39
C PHE A 47 -9.45 -1.39 -6.97
N LEU A 48 -8.18 -1.00 -6.83
CA LEU A 48 -7.55 -0.73 -5.52
C LEU A 48 -8.22 0.43 -4.79
N LYS A 49 -8.71 1.46 -5.49
CA LYS A 49 -9.54 2.52 -4.89
C LYS A 49 -10.83 1.97 -4.28
N LYS A 50 -11.48 0.98 -4.91
CA LYS A 50 -12.65 0.29 -4.33
C LYS A 50 -12.23 -0.52 -3.09
N ILE A 51 -11.11 -1.24 -3.17
CA ILE A 51 -10.59 -2.06 -2.07
C ILE A 51 -10.19 -1.21 -0.85
N GLN A 52 -9.57 -0.04 -1.04
CA GLN A 52 -9.25 0.88 0.06
C GLN A 52 -10.48 1.34 0.85
N LYS A 53 -11.66 1.42 0.22
CA LYS A 53 -12.92 1.71 0.93
C LYS A 53 -13.38 0.55 1.81
N LYS A 54 -13.11 -0.69 1.39
CA LYS A 54 -13.43 -1.91 2.18
C LYS A 54 -12.41 -2.16 3.29
N HIS A 55 -11.15 -1.74 3.08
CA HIS A 55 -10.04 -1.96 3.99
C HIS A 55 -9.37 -0.62 4.35
N SER A 56 -9.89 0.05 5.38
CA SER A 56 -9.47 1.40 5.79
C SER A 56 -7.99 1.49 6.24
N ASN A 57 -7.38 0.37 6.62
CA ASN A 57 -5.97 0.27 7.01
C ASN A 57 -5.02 0.01 5.82
N LEU A 58 -5.52 0.03 4.58
CA LEU A 58 -4.75 -0.22 3.37
C LEU A 58 -4.04 1.04 2.86
N LYS A 59 -2.71 0.97 2.74
CA LYS A 59 -1.87 2.01 2.14
C LYS A 59 -1.36 1.55 0.78
N VAL A 60 -1.86 2.16 -0.29
CA VAL A 60 -1.40 1.87 -1.66
C VAL A 60 -0.37 2.91 -2.09
N GLN A 61 0.79 2.44 -2.53
CA GLN A 61 1.88 3.26 -3.08
C GLN A 61 2.05 2.98 -4.57
N TYR A 62 1.81 3.98 -5.40
CA TYR A 62 1.98 3.89 -6.84
C TYR A 62 3.39 4.36 -7.22
N LEU A 63 4.18 3.46 -7.79
CA LEU A 63 5.58 3.68 -8.19
C LEU A 63 5.66 3.68 -9.71
N GLU A 64 5.64 4.86 -10.32
CA GLU A 64 5.81 5.01 -11.77
C GLU A 64 7.23 4.53 -12.15
N VAL A 65 7.41 3.75 -13.22
CA VAL A 65 8.72 3.19 -13.61
C VAL A 65 9.21 3.55 -15.01
N TRP A 66 8.38 4.10 -15.90
CA TRP A 66 8.82 4.46 -17.24
C TRP A 66 9.64 5.76 -17.25
N ASP A 67 9.20 6.76 -16.49
CA ASP A 67 9.87 8.06 -16.41
C ASP A 67 10.68 8.23 -15.12
N ASN A 68 10.55 7.31 -14.16
CA ASN A 68 11.30 7.34 -12.90
C ASN A 68 12.34 6.22 -12.81
N LYS A 69 13.57 6.54 -13.20
CA LYS A 69 14.76 5.65 -13.11
C LYS A 69 15.00 5.08 -11.70
N GLN A 70 14.64 5.79 -10.64
CA GLN A 70 14.85 5.29 -9.27
C GLN A 70 13.87 4.17 -8.93
N ASN A 71 12.61 4.31 -9.35
CA ASN A 71 11.59 3.29 -9.18
C ASN A 71 11.83 2.10 -10.11
N GLN A 72 12.31 2.32 -11.34
CA GLN A 72 12.74 1.25 -12.24
C GLN A 72 13.82 0.37 -11.59
N LYS A 73 14.89 0.99 -11.07
CA LYS A 73 15.94 0.28 -10.31
C LYS A 73 15.44 -0.36 -9.01
N LEU A 74 14.37 0.16 -8.41
CA LEU A 74 13.73 -0.49 -7.26
C LEU A 74 12.99 -1.75 -7.72
N LEU A 75 12.24 -1.69 -8.81
CA LEU A 75 11.53 -2.83 -9.39
C LEU A 75 12.48 -3.97 -9.76
N GLU A 76 13.59 -3.66 -10.41
CA GLU A 76 14.64 -4.65 -10.74
C GLU A 76 15.16 -5.37 -9.48
N ARG A 77 15.45 -4.62 -8.41
CA ARG A 77 15.92 -5.20 -7.15
C ARG A 77 14.84 -6.03 -6.46
N VAL A 78 13.59 -5.58 -6.49
CA VAL A 78 12.45 -6.34 -5.96
C VAL A 78 12.29 -7.65 -6.73
N GLY A 79 12.36 -7.62 -8.07
CA GLY A 79 12.32 -8.82 -8.90
C GLY A 79 13.44 -9.80 -8.55
N LYS A 80 14.67 -9.30 -8.40
CA LYS A 80 15.81 -10.12 -7.96
C LYS A 80 15.60 -10.75 -6.58
N GLU A 81 15.14 -9.96 -5.60
CA GLU A 81 14.94 -10.41 -4.22
C GLU A 81 13.80 -11.44 -4.11
N MET A 82 12.75 -11.27 -4.90
CA MET A 82 11.56 -12.12 -4.87
C MET A 82 11.60 -13.26 -5.91
N GLY A 83 12.66 -13.34 -6.72
CA GLY A 83 12.87 -14.41 -7.70
C GLY A 83 11.94 -14.36 -8.92
N PHE A 84 11.58 -13.16 -9.40
CA PHE A 84 10.77 -13.00 -10.61
C PHE A 84 11.43 -12.06 -11.63
N ASN A 85 11.13 -12.29 -12.91
CA ASN A 85 11.54 -11.42 -14.00
C ASN A 85 10.44 -10.39 -14.30
N VAL A 86 10.84 -9.15 -14.55
CA VAL A 86 9.92 -8.08 -14.93
C VAL A 86 9.49 -8.30 -16.39
N SER A 87 8.28 -8.84 -16.58
CA SER A 87 7.75 -9.17 -17.92
C SER A 87 6.60 -8.26 -18.38
N GLY A 88 6.09 -7.38 -17.51
CA GLY A 88 5.00 -6.48 -17.85
C GLY A 88 4.58 -5.63 -16.66
N LEU A 89 3.62 -4.73 -16.90
CA LEU A 89 3.00 -3.88 -15.87
C LEU A 89 1.48 -4.06 -15.90
N PRO A 90 0.77 -3.79 -14.78
CA PRO A 90 1.31 -3.43 -13.46
C PRO A 90 2.00 -4.59 -12.75
N ILE A 91 2.89 -4.29 -11.80
CA ILE A 91 3.43 -5.29 -10.86
C ILE A 91 3.07 -4.86 -9.44
N THR A 92 2.35 -5.72 -8.75
CA THR A 92 1.80 -5.43 -7.42
C THR A 92 2.45 -6.30 -6.36
N ILE A 93 3.00 -5.68 -5.33
CA ILE A 93 3.71 -6.35 -4.22
C ILE A 93 2.95 -6.13 -2.91
N ILE A 94 2.72 -7.23 -2.18
CA ILE A 94 2.00 -7.25 -0.90
C ILE A 94 2.72 -8.22 0.03
N GLY A 95 3.47 -7.69 1.00
CA GLY A 95 4.34 -8.49 1.87
C GLY A 95 5.33 -9.32 1.04
N LYS A 96 5.25 -10.65 1.18
CA LYS A 96 6.05 -11.61 0.40
C LYS A 96 5.41 -12.09 -0.91
N ARG A 97 4.29 -11.51 -1.35
CA ARG A 97 3.56 -11.90 -2.58
C ARG A 97 3.72 -10.86 -3.67
N TYR A 98 3.69 -11.32 -4.92
CA TYR A 98 3.70 -10.46 -6.09
C TYR A 98 2.66 -10.92 -7.12
N PHE A 99 2.22 -9.99 -7.96
CA PHE A 99 1.31 -10.20 -9.09
C PHE A 99 1.84 -9.44 -10.29
N ILE A 100 1.84 -10.07 -11.47
CA ILE A 100 2.27 -9.44 -12.73
C ILE A 100 1.05 -9.36 -13.64
N GLY A 101 0.73 -8.14 -14.08
CA GLY A 101 -0.47 -7.84 -14.86
C GLY A 101 -1.73 -7.74 -14.00
N PHE A 102 -2.79 -7.19 -14.59
CA PHE A 102 -4.12 -7.11 -13.99
C PHE A 102 -5.19 -7.30 -15.07
N SER A 103 -5.95 -8.40 -14.99
CA SER A 103 -7.07 -8.63 -15.90
C SER A 103 -8.30 -7.85 -15.45
N ASP A 104 -8.91 -8.23 -14.33
CA ASP A 104 -10.12 -7.63 -13.79
C ASP A 104 -10.31 -7.98 -12.30
N GLU A 105 -11.38 -7.43 -11.71
CA GLU A 105 -11.71 -7.61 -10.29
C GLU A 105 -12.16 -9.03 -9.93
N ASN A 106 -12.62 -9.83 -10.90
CA ASN A 106 -13.12 -11.19 -10.70
C ASN A 106 -12.03 -12.26 -10.88
N THR A 107 -10.85 -11.88 -11.36
CA THR A 107 -9.70 -12.76 -11.60
C THR A 107 -8.49 -12.37 -10.75
N THR A 108 -7.57 -11.56 -11.29
CA THR A 108 -6.39 -11.07 -10.56
C THR A 108 -6.78 -10.28 -9.32
N GLY A 109 -7.87 -9.49 -9.40
CA GLY A 109 -8.38 -8.73 -8.26
C GLY A 109 -8.72 -9.59 -7.04
N VAL A 110 -9.33 -10.76 -7.25
CA VAL A 110 -9.63 -11.71 -6.16
C VAL A 110 -8.36 -12.16 -5.45
N SER A 111 -7.28 -12.40 -6.22
CA SER A 111 -6.00 -12.84 -5.66
C SER A 111 -5.29 -11.73 -4.90
N ILE A 112 -5.36 -10.49 -5.40
CA ILE A 112 -4.83 -9.30 -4.72
C ILE A 112 -5.59 -9.04 -3.41
N GLU A 113 -6.93 -9.04 -3.43
CA GLU A 113 -7.75 -8.83 -2.23
C GLU A 113 -7.49 -9.94 -1.19
N LYS A 114 -7.37 -11.20 -1.63
CA LYS A 114 -6.99 -12.32 -0.75
C LYS A 114 -5.61 -12.13 -0.13
N ALA A 115 -4.63 -11.65 -0.90
CA ALA A 115 -3.30 -11.36 -0.37
C ALA A 115 -3.33 -10.26 0.70
N ILE A 116 -4.11 -9.19 0.48
CA ILE A 116 -4.33 -8.12 1.47
C ILE A 116 -4.93 -8.70 2.75
N GLN A 117 -5.97 -9.52 2.64
CA GLN A 117 -6.62 -10.13 3.82
C GLN A 117 -5.67 -11.06 4.59
N ILE A 118 -4.82 -11.82 3.89
CA ILE A 118 -3.81 -12.64 4.54
C ILE A 118 -2.82 -11.75 5.30
N GLU A 119 -2.35 -10.67 4.67
CA GLU A 119 -1.39 -9.75 5.27
C GLU A 119 -1.97 -9.02 6.49
N GLN A 120 -3.27 -8.71 6.48
CA GLN A 120 -3.98 -8.14 7.63
C GLN A 120 -4.02 -9.10 8.82
N LYS A 121 -4.20 -10.40 8.56
CA LYS A 121 -4.29 -11.44 9.61
C LYS A 121 -2.92 -11.91 10.11
N ARG A 122 -1.94 -12.01 9.21
CA ARG A 122 -0.59 -12.51 9.47
C ARG A 122 0.42 -11.63 8.74
N PRO A 123 0.72 -10.43 9.29
CA PRO A 123 1.68 -9.53 8.68
C PRO A 123 3.02 -10.24 8.49
N SER A 124 3.60 -10.03 7.32
CA SER A 124 4.86 -10.60 6.91
C SER A 124 5.90 -9.50 6.73
N PHE A 125 7.01 -9.87 6.10
CA PHE A 125 8.12 -8.97 5.80
C PHE A 125 7.77 -8.08 4.60
N ASP A 126 7.97 -6.77 4.71
CA ASP A 126 7.73 -5.80 3.64
C ASP A 126 8.99 -5.61 2.80
N VAL A 127 9.11 -6.47 1.78
CA VAL A 127 10.29 -6.53 0.89
C VAL A 127 10.62 -5.16 0.29
N VAL A 128 9.60 -4.41 -0.16
CA VAL A 128 9.82 -3.13 -0.85
C VAL A 128 10.31 -2.08 0.14
N LYS A 129 9.72 -2.00 1.34
CA LYS A 129 10.14 -1.06 2.38
C LYS A 129 11.59 -1.31 2.80
N ASP A 130 11.99 -2.55 2.96
CA ASP A 130 13.35 -2.87 3.40
C ASP A 130 14.40 -2.61 2.31
N LEU A 131 14.04 -2.80 1.04
CA LEU A 131 14.88 -2.40 -0.10
C LEU A 131 15.00 -0.87 -0.29
N LYS A 132 14.00 -0.09 0.14
CA LYS A 132 14.09 1.38 0.21
C LYS A 132 15.02 1.81 1.35
N ASN A 133 14.79 1.29 2.56
CA ASN A 133 15.58 1.64 3.75
C ASN A 133 17.07 1.27 3.62
N SER A 134 17.38 0.12 3.02
CA SER A 134 18.77 -0.31 2.79
C SER A 134 19.52 0.60 1.83
N LYS A 135 18.84 1.19 0.84
CA LYS A 135 19.44 2.19 -0.08
C LYS A 135 19.76 3.48 0.66
N GLU A 136 18.84 3.97 1.49
CA GLU A 136 19.04 5.19 2.28
C GLU A 136 20.26 5.05 3.20
N LYS A 137 20.35 3.94 3.95
CA LYS A 137 21.52 3.66 4.81
C LYS A 137 22.84 3.65 4.04
N LYS A 138 22.89 3.05 2.85
CA LYS A 138 24.10 3.06 2.00
C LYS A 138 24.46 4.46 1.50
N SER A 139 23.48 5.29 1.14
CA SER A 139 23.71 6.67 0.70
C SER A 139 24.17 7.61 1.82
N LEU A 140 23.70 7.40 3.05
CA LEU A 140 24.16 8.13 4.23
C LEU A 140 25.58 7.70 4.67
N GLN A 141 25.96 6.44 4.41
CA GLN A 141 27.32 5.97 4.71
C GLN A 141 28.35 6.43 3.68
N SER A 142 27.98 6.51 2.39
CA SER A 142 28.88 6.99 1.33
C SER A 142 29.21 8.49 1.47
N THR A 143 28.24 9.30 1.91
CA THR A 143 28.42 10.75 2.13
C THR A 143 29.30 11.04 3.36
N LYS A 144 29.19 10.24 4.43
CA LYS A 144 30.07 10.36 5.61
C LYS A 144 31.52 9.97 5.34
N LYS A 145 31.79 9.11 4.36
CA LYS A 145 33.15 8.67 3.99
C LYS A 145 33.86 9.62 3.02
N ALA A 146 33.12 10.49 2.33
CA ALA A 146 33.68 11.47 1.40
C ALA A 146 34.06 12.82 2.06
N ASN A 147 33.59 13.06 3.30
CA ASN A 147 33.89 14.26 4.09
C ASN A 147 34.91 14.00 5.23
N LYS A 148 35.68 12.92 5.14
CA LYS A 148 36.81 12.60 6.02
C LYS A 148 38.02 12.34 5.15
#